data_AF-V6JWU6-F1
#
_entry.id   AF-V6JWU6-F1
#
_cell.length_a   1.000
_cell.length_b   1.000
_cell.length_c   1.000
_cell.angle_alpha   90.00
_cell.angle_beta   90.00
_cell.angle_gamma   90.00
#
_symmetry.space_group_name_H-M   'P 1'
#
loop_
_entity.id
_entity.type
_entity.pdbx_description
1 polymer ?
#
loop_
_entity_poly.entity_id
_entity_poly.type
_entity_poly.pdbx_seq_one_letter_code
_entity_poly.pdbx_strand_id
1 'polypeptide(L)'
;MTRFMYDSVSPGNIPAGATMVAGYADGLYANIPDMKARFPHATVVSIAVRWTTRAQVMDVENGDATPAQAVAWCTQTMAATSNHELTVYCDTSTWPAVRAAFKSAGVTEPNYWVAQYDNDPTVPAGAIAKQYQGDTNGYDRSVVADYWPGVDPKPASTETYPGANTSHWYNAGSNAGVQMQVNTIVWHSTETLALPDYSGGSIAPTLTAVPNWAAQRLDWWQHFPFDTSARALVHDKTQIGTNTLKCAQVEVVGTCDPATHAAWTKSGIAHLYMPDLPDWALRDLHAFARWAHDVHAVPLTSGLRWLPYPQSYGANGVRMDTAAWSAWRGHCGHQHVPENDHGDPGAFPILAVLDPKPAPSAPSYLVTEDDDMTPFAIPPSVDMDIPVEPAGTAQAPQGGARNAGVWIGLAPQGADGKVSVTYHQGGKWAKPTDHTATVAGGKLVLALPTDGSVDKVRVRSAVPLLAYVTGRKVA
;
A
#
# COMPACT_ATOMS: atom_id res chain seq x y z
N MET A 1 -26.53 2.08 12.31
CA MET A 1 -27.82 1.36 12.36
C MET A 1 -27.56 -0.03 12.88
N THR A 2 -28.21 -0.47 13.96
CA THR A 2 -28.00 -1.81 14.53
C THR A 2 -28.31 -2.90 13.51
N ARG A 3 -27.33 -3.77 13.23
CA ARG A 3 -27.45 -4.90 12.30
C ARG A 3 -27.57 -6.21 13.07
N PHE A 4 -28.34 -7.15 12.54
CA PHE A 4 -28.48 -8.48 13.12
C PHE A 4 -28.00 -9.54 12.13
N MET A 5 -27.22 -10.48 12.65
CA MET A 5 -26.76 -11.66 11.93
C MET A 5 -27.29 -12.92 12.62
N TYR A 6 -27.61 -13.93 11.82
CA TYR A 6 -28.15 -15.21 12.28
C TYR A 6 -27.29 -16.35 11.81
N ASP A 7 -27.03 -17.32 12.67
CA ASP A 7 -26.29 -18.52 12.31
C ASP A 7 -27.00 -19.77 12.82
N SER A 8 -26.85 -20.87 12.08
CA SER A 8 -27.48 -22.15 12.40
C SER A 8 -26.82 -23.27 11.60
N VAL A 9 -26.75 -24.44 12.21
CA VAL A 9 -26.40 -25.68 11.50
C VAL A 9 -27.49 -26.10 10.50
N SER A 10 -28.74 -25.64 10.71
CA SER A 10 -29.89 -25.88 9.84
C SER A 10 -30.37 -24.56 9.25
N PRO A 11 -29.97 -24.20 8.00
CA PRO A 11 -30.43 -22.97 7.32
C PRO A 11 -31.95 -22.80 7.37
N GLY A 12 -32.67 -23.93 7.37
CA GLY A 12 -34.05 -24.18 7.80
C GLY A 12 -34.66 -23.17 8.78
N ASN A 13 -33.92 -22.90 9.86
CA ASN A 13 -34.43 -22.25 11.06
C ASN A 13 -34.30 -20.73 11.01
N ILE A 14 -33.38 -20.20 10.20
CA ILE A 14 -33.10 -18.76 10.11
C ILE A 14 -34.28 -18.03 9.44
N PRO A 15 -34.76 -16.89 9.98
CA PRO A 15 -35.85 -16.12 9.36
C PRO A 15 -35.59 -15.76 7.89
N ALA A 16 -36.57 -15.97 7.02
CA ALA A 16 -36.40 -15.82 5.56
C ALA A 16 -35.99 -14.41 5.11
N GLY A 17 -36.29 -13.38 5.90
CA GLY A 17 -35.92 -11.98 5.62
C GLY A 17 -34.59 -11.53 6.24
N ALA A 18 -33.76 -12.47 6.73
CA ALA A 18 -32.45 -12.15 7.26
C ALA A 18 -31.56 -11.51 6.18
N THR A 19 -31.04 -10.32 6.45
CA THR A 19 -30.14 -9.60 5.53
C THR A 19 -28.66 -9.94 5.76
N MET A 20 -28.35 -10.66 6.83
CA MET A 20 -27.02 -11.15 7.17
C MET A 20 -27.13 -12.51 7.86
N VAL A 21 -26.37 -13.49 7.37
CA VAL A 21 -26.34 -14.86 7.91
C VAL A 21 -24.91 -15.36 8.00
N ALA A 22 -24.62 -16.24 8.95
CA ALA A 22 -23.35 -16.93 9.04
C ALA A 22 -23.54 -18.44 8.79
N GLY A 23 -22.58 -19.06 8.12
CA GLY A 23 -22.59 -20.50 7.85
C GLY A 23 -21.20 -21.11 7.93
N TYR A 24 -21.15 -22.43 8.07
CA TYR A 24 -19.92 -23.18 8.27
C TYR A 24 -19.31 -23.58 6.92
N ALA A 25 -18.06 -23.21 6.69
CA ALA A 25 -17.27 -23.53 5.50
C ALA A 25 -16.76 -24.97 5.52
N ASP A 26 -16.59 -25.54 6.71
CA ASP A 26 -16.15 -26.92 6.95
C ASP A 26 -16.78 -27.51 8.21
N GLY A 27 -16.25 -28.63 8.69
CA GLY A 27 -16.78 -29.35 9.85
C GLY A 27 -17.99 -30.23 9.53
N LEU A 28 -18.62 -30.74 10.59
CA LEU A 28 -19.80 -31.62 10.49
C LEU A 28 -21.02 -30.89 9.91
N TYR A 29 -21.08 -29.57 10.09
CA TYR A 29 -22.23 -28.73 9.75
C TYR A 29 -21.97 -27.81 8.55
N ALA A 30 -20.99 -28.14 7.71
CA ALA A 30 -20.63 -27.33 6.54
C ALA A 30 -21.86 -27.07 5.65
N ASN A 31 -22.25 -25.79 5.48
CA ASN A 31 -23.53 -25.42 4.89
C ASN A 31 -23.52 -24.12 4.06
N ILE A 32 -22.34 -23.59 3.71
CA ILE A 32 -22.23 -22.35 2.89
C ILE A 32 -23.04 -22.38 1.58
N PRO A 33 -23.01 -23.46 0.77
CA PRO A 33 -23.83 -23.52 -0.45
C PRO A 33 -25.33 -23.38 -0.15
N ASP A 34 -25.82 -24.03 0.91
CA ASP A 34 -27.22 -24.00 1.30
C ASP A 34 -27.63 -22.63 1.85
N MET A 35 -26.75 -21.98 2.61
CA MET A 35 -26.94 -20.59 3.06
C MET A 35 -27.08 -19.64 1.87
N LYS A 36 -26.19 -19.73 0.89
CA LYS A 36 -26.24 -18.89 -0.33
C LYS A 36 -27.49 -19.15 -1.16
N ALA A 37 -27.91 -20.41 -1.28
CA ALA A 37 -29.10 -20.79 -2.02
C ALA A 37 -30.38 -20.26 -1.37
N ARG A 38 -30.46 -20.32 -0.04
CA ARG A 38 -31.64 -19.86 0.73
C ARG A 38 -31.69 -18.33 0.86
N PHE A 39 -30.53 -17.68 1.01
CA PHE A 39 -30.42 -16.25 1.29
C PHE A 39 -29.62 -15.52 0.20
N PRO A 40 -30.07 -15.52 -1.08
CA PRO A 40 -29.31 -14.91 -2.18
C PRO A 40 -29.19 -13.38 -2.07
N HIS A 41 -29.98 -12.75 -1.20
CA HIS A 41 -29.99 -11.31 -0.95
C HIS A 41 -29.18 -10.91 0.29
N ALA A 42 -28.77 -11.88 1.12
CA ALA A 42 -28.08 -11.62 2.37
C ALA A 42 -26.57 -11.61 2.19
N THR A 43 -25.88 -10.87 3.06
CA THR A 43 -24.45 -11.10 3.28
C THR A 43 -24.26 -12.44 3.97
N VAL A 44 -23.59 -13.39 3.31
CA VAL A 44 -23.27 -14.71 3.88
C VAL A 44 -21.84 -14.70 4.42
N VAL A 45 -21.71 -14.71 5.74
CA VAL A 45 -20.44 -14.80 6.46
C VAL A 45 -20.01 -16.26 6.58
N SER A 46 -18.75 -16.55 6.25
CA SER A 46 -18.19 -17.89 6.35
C SER A 46 -17.40 -18.10 7.63
N ILE A 47 -17.66 -19.22 8.30
CA ILE A 47 -16.99 -19.67 9.53
C ILE A 47 -16.17 -20.92 9.23
N ALA A 48 -14.90 -20.94 9.60
CA ALA A 48 -14.09 -22.14 9.62
C ALA A 48 -13.97 -22.67 11.04
N VAL A 49 -14.17 -23.97 11.22
CA VAL A 49 -13.94 -24.67 12.49
C VAL A 49 -12.59 -25.38 12.53
N ARG A 50 -11.98 -25.64 11.36
CA ARG A 50 -10.59 -26.11 11.27
C ARG A 50 -9.69 -24.96 10.86
N TRP A 51 -8.60 -24.78 11.60
CA TRP A 51 -7.57 -23.76 11.34
C TRP A 51 -6.83 -23.89 9.99
N THR A 52 -7.08 -24.95 9.22
CA THR A 52 -6.57 -25.13 7.86
C THR A 52 -7.54 -24.66 6.77
N THR A 53 -8.79 -24.36 7.14
CA THR A 53 -9.85 -23.99 6.20
C THR A 53 -9.91 -22.48 6.03
N ARG A 54 -10.09 -22.02 4.79
CA ARG A 54 -10.23 -20.59 4.49
C ARG A 54 -11.68 -20.15 4.69
N ALA A 55 -11.87 -19.10 5.46
CA ALA A 55 -13.15 -18.47 5.75
C ALA A 55 -12.94 -17.01 6.22
N GLN A 56 -14.01 -16.31 6.58
CA GLN A 56 -13.93 -14.93 7.11
C GLN A 56 -13.80 -14.91 8.64
N VAL A 57 -14.36 -15.94 9.30
CA VAL A 57 -14.35 -16.12 10.75
C VAL A 57 -13.66 -17.44 11.09
N MET A 58 -12.80 -17.42 12.10
CA MET A 58 -12.28 -18.64 12.75
C MET A 58 -13.02 -18.89 14.06
N ASP A 59 -13.53 -20.09 14.22
CA ASP A 59 -14.24 -20.54 15.41
C ASP A 59 -13.25 -21.07 16.46
N VAL A 60 -13.14 -20.37 17.59
CA VAL A 60 -12.30 -20.75 18.72
C VAL A 60 -13.19 -21.17 19.89
N GLU A 61 -13.56 -22.44 19.86
CA GLU A 61 -14.41 -23.08 20.86
C GLU A 61 -13.94 -24.52 21.15
N ASN A 62 -14.51 -25.13 22.19
CA ASN A 62 -14.15 -26.48 22.59
C ASN A 62 -14.57 -27.52 21.56
N GLY A 63 -13.61 -28.06 20.81
CA GLY A 63 -13.83 -29.03 19.73
C GLY A 63 -13.34 -28.55 18.37
N ASP A 64 -13.13 -27.23 18.24
CA ASP A 64 -12.75 -26.56 17.00
C ASP A 64 -11.30 -26.04 17.08
N ALA A 65 -11.04 -24.75 16.81
CA ALA A 65 -9.69 -24.21 16.89
C ALA A 65 -9.30 -23.78 18.32
N THR A 66 -8.01 -23.92 18.63
CA THR A 66 -7.41 -23.35 19.85
C THR A 66 -6.98 -21.89 19.63
N PRO A 67 -6.77 -21.10 20.70
CA PRO A 67 -6.17 -19.75 20.60
C PRO A 67 -4.87 -19.68 19.78
N ALA A 68 -3.97 -20.65 19.95
CA ALA A 68 -2.72 -20.71 19.18
C ALA A 68 -2.96 -21.04 17.69
N GLN A 69 -3.94 -21.89 17.39
CA GLN A 69 -4.33 -22.19 16.02
C GLN A 69 -5.02 -21.00 15.34
N ALA A 70 -5.75 -20.18 16.09
CA ALA A 70 -6.31 -18.93 15.56
C ALA A 70 -5.21 -17.98 15.08
N VAL A 71 -4.11 -17.84 15.84
CA VAL A 71 -2.93 -17.08 15.41
C VAL A 71 -2.33 -17.65 14.13
N ALA A 72 -2.14 -18.97 14.07
CA ALA A 72 -1.60 -19.65 12.89
C ALA A 72 -2.50 -19.46 11.67
N TRP A 73 -3.81 -19.62 11.85
CA TRP A 73 -4.80 -19.41 10.79
C TRP A 73 -4.82 -17.97 10.31
N CYS A 74 -4.84 -16.98 11.21
CA CYS A 74 -4.79 -15.58 10.80
C CYS A 74 -3.54 -15.31 9.98
N THR A 75 -2.37 -15.75 10.45
CA THR A 75 -1.09 -15.54 9.74
C THR A 75 -1.06 -16.20 8.35
N GLN A 76 -1.64 -17.41 8.21
CA GLN A 76 -1.63 -18.16 6.94
C GLN A 76 -2.75 -17.76 5.97
N THR A 77 -3.89 -17.34 6.51
CA THR A 77 -5.12 -17.03 5.75
C THR A 77 -5.22 -15.54 5.43
N MET A 78 -4.51 -14.66 6.16
CA MET A 78 -4.46 -13.21 5.91
C MET A 78 -4.19 -12.91 4.44
N ALA A 79 -3.18 -13.55 3.83
CA ALA A 79 -2.81 -13.36 2.42
C ALA A 79 -3.90 -13.74 1.40
N ALA A 80 -4.99 -14.38 1.84
CA ALA A 80 -6.07 -14.88 1.00
C ALA A 80 -7.37 -14.07 1.10
N THR A 81 -7.47 -13.14 2.05
CA THR A 81 -8.59 -12.20 2.15
C THR A 81 -8.14 -10.85 1.64
N SER A 82 -8.87 -10.26 0.70
CA SER A 82 -8.37 -9.10 -0.04
C SER A 82 -7.94 -7.94 0.86
N ASN A 83 -8.58 -7.74 2.02
CA ASN A 83 -8.25 -6.66 2.93
C ASN A 83 -7.45 -7.08 4.19
N HIS A 84 -7.01 -8.34 4.28
CA HIS A 84 -6.26 -8.89 5.43
C HIS A 84 -6.97 -8.79 6.80
N GLU A 85 -8.24 -8.40 6.83
CA GLU A 85 -9.04 -8.23 8.04
C GLU A 85 -9.84 -9.52 8.30
N LEU A 86 -9.38 -10.30 9.27
CA LEU A 86 -10.02 -11.55 9.69
C LEU A 86 -10.73 -11.35 11.03
N THR A 87 -11.67 -12.24 11.32
CA THR A 87 -12.37 -12.24 12.62
C THR A 87 -12.16 -13.56 13.35
N VAL A 88 -11.97 -13.49 14.66
CA VAL A 88 -12.02 -14.67 15.53
C VAL A 88 -13.31 -14.62 16.33
N TYR A 89 -14.07 -15.72 16.27
CA TYR A 89 -15.19 -15.97 17.14
C TYR A 89 -14.74 -16.76 18.37
N CYS A 90 -15.18 -16.34 19.55
CA CYS A 90 -14.94 -17.04 20.81
C CYS A 90 -15.89 -16.55 21.91
N ASP A 91 -16.11 -17.35 22.94
CA ASP A 91 -16.86 -16.92 24.11
C ASP A 91 -16.09 -15.91 24.98
N THR A 92 -16.82 -15.13 25.79
CA THR A 92 -16.25 -14.11 26.69
C THR A 92 -15.16 -14.63 27.64
N SER A 93 -15.23 -15.89 28.09
CA SER A 93 -14.24 -16.46 28.98
C SER A 93 -12.95 -16.88 28.26
N THR A 94 -13.07 -17.26 26.99
CA THR A 94 -11.95 -17.62 26.10
C THR A 94 -11.26 -16.39 25.50
N TRP A 95 -11.98 -15.27 25.32
CA TRP A 95 -11.48 -14.07 24.65
C TRP A 95 -10.13 -13.54 25.20
N PRO A 96 -9.89 -13.41 26.52
CA PRO A 96 -8.60 -12.97 27.04
C PRO A 96 -7.42 -13.89 26.65
N ALA A 97 -7.67 -15.22 26.57
CA ALA A 97 -6.64 -16.18 26.18
C ALA A 97 -6.29 -16.07 24.69
N VAL A 98 -7.28 -15.80 23.83
CA VAL A 98 -7.07 -15.50 22.41
C VAL A 98 -6.20 -14.27 22.25
N ARG A 99 -6.56 -13.16 22.89
CA ARG A 99 -5.78 -11.91 22.84
C ARG A 99 -4.34 -12.11 23.32
N ALA A 100 -4.17 -12.85 24.42
CA ALA A 100 -2.85 -13.20 24.94
C ALA A 100 -2.01 -14.02 23.94
N ALA A 101 -2.63 -14.94 23.20
CA ALA A 101 -1.94 -15.72 22.17
C ALA A 101 -1.42 -14.84 21.03
N PHE A 102 -2.24 -13.93 20.50
CA PHE A 102 -1.83 -12.97 19.46
C PHE A 102 -0.68 -12.07 19.95
N LYS A 103 -0.83 -11.51 21.15
CA LYS A 103 0.21 -10.70 21.80
C LYS A 103 1.52 -11.47 21.99
N SER A 104 1.45 -12.71 22.45
CA SER A 104 2.63 -13.56 22.65
C SER A 104 3.33 -13.92 21.33
N ALA A 105 2.59 -13.98 20.24
CA ALA A 105 3.13 -14.25 18.91
C ALA A 105 3.66 -12.99 18.21
N GLY A 106 3.43 -11.79 18.76
CA GLY A 106 3.79 -10.53 18.10
C GLY A 106 2.97 -10.26 16.84
N VAL A 107 1.77 -10.83 16.75
CA VAL A 107 0.84 -10.66 15.62
C VAL A 107 -0.26 -9.68 16.02
N THR A 108 -0.62 -8.76 15.13
CA THR A 108 -1.75 -7.84 15.33
C THR A 108 -3.02 -8.63 15.64
N GLU A 109 -3.77 -8.20 16.65
CA GLU A 109 -5.05 -8.84 16.99
C GLU A 109 -6.05 -8.72 15.81
N PRO A 110 -6.85 -9.76 15.55
CA PRO A 110 -7.93 -9.74 14.56
C PRO A 110 -9.14 -8.96 15.10
N ASN A 111 -10.17 -8.82 14.27
CA ASN A 111 -11.49 -8.44 14.75
C ASN A 111 -12.07 -9.57 15.63
N TYR A 112 -13.00 -9.23 16.53
CA TYR A 112 -13.62 -10.21 17.43
C TYR A 112 -15.14 -10.27 17.27
N TRP A 113 -15.68 -11.48 17.15
CA TRP A 113 -17.09 -11.79 17.33
C TRP A 113 -17.25 -12.57 18.63
N VAL A 114 -17.85 -11.96 19.65
CA VAL A 114 -17.81 -12.52 21.02
C VAL A 114 -19.13 -13.17 21.40
N ALA A 115 -19.09 -14.41 21.89
CA ALA A 115 -20.26 -15.08 22.44
C ALA A 115 -20.51 -14.68 23.89
N GLN A 116 -21.69 -14.11 24.16
CA GLN A 116 -22.14 -13.68 25.48
C GLN A 116 -23.67 -13.70 25.54
N TYR A 117 -24.24 -14.81 25.98
CA TYR A 117 -25.69 -15.06 26.01
C TYR A 117 -26.43 -14.34 27.15
N ASP A 118 -26.47 -13.02 27.09
CA ASP A 118 -27.09 -12.15 28.12
C ASP A 118 -28.39 -11.47 27.65
N ASN A 119 -28.86 -11.76 26.44
CA ASN A 119 -29.99 -11.09 25.78
C ASN A 119 -29.80 -9.58 25.55
N ASP A 120 -28.58 -9.05 25.68
CA ASP A 120 -28.25 -7.65 25.41
C ASP A 120 -27.57 -7.52 24.04
N PRO A 121 -28.21 -6.87 23.05
CA PRO A 121 -27.64 -6.64 21.73
C PRO A 121 -26.60 -5.49 21.70
N THR A 122 -25.92 -5.20 22.79
CA THR A 122 -24.81 -4.23 22.82
C THR A 122 -23.49 -4.91 22.50
N VAL A 123 -22.80 -4.47 21.45
CA VAL A 123 -21.46 -4.97 21.08
C VAL A 123 -20.45 -4.52 22.15
N PRO A 124 -19.65 -5.44 22.74
CA PRO A 124 -18.67 -5.08 23.76
C PRO A 124 -17.51 -4.30 23.13
N ALA A 125 -16.90 -3.40 23.90
CA ALA A 125 -15.77 -2.61 23.43
C ALA A 125 -14.62 -3.51 22.96
N GLY A 126 -14.12 -3.26 21.74
CA GLY A 126 -13.06 -4.08 21.13
C GLY A 126 -13.57 -5.28 20.31
N ALA A 127 -14.88 -5.50 20.21
CA ALA A 127 -15.49 -6.47 19.31
C ALA A 127 -16.21 -5.78 18.15
N ILE A 128 -16.37 -6.49 17.03
CA ILE A 128 -17.13 -6.06 15.86
C ILE A 128 -18.54 -6.67 15.82
N ALA A 129 -18.74 -7.78 16.53
CA ALA A 129 -20.01 -8.47 16.67
C ALA A 129 -20.11 -9.15 18.04
N LYS A 130 -21.35 -9.42 18.48
CA LYS A 130 -21.65 -10.20 19.68
C LYS A 130 -22.78 -11.18 19.41
N GLN A 131 -22.57 -12.46 19.68
CA GLN A 131 -23.66 -13.44 19.76
C GLN A 131 -24.30 -13.32 21.14
N TYR A 132 -25.55 -12.86 21.20
CA TYR A 132 -26.23 -12.49 22.45
C TYR A 132 -27.44 -13.37 22.81
N GLN A 133 -27.92 -14.20 21.87
CA GLN A 133 -28.91 -15.24 22.12
C GLN A 133 -28.51 -16.52 21.40
N GLY A 134 -28.59 -17.65 22.09
CA GLY A 134 -28.36 -18.99 21.53
C GLY A 134 -29.67 -19.77 21.41
N ASP A 135 -29.72 -20.70 20.46
CA ASP A 135 -30.82 -21.65 20.21
C ASP A 135 -32.23 -21.02 20.22
N THR A 136 -32.36 -19.85 19.61
CA THR A 136 -33.63 -19.14 19.46
C THR A 136 -34.45 -19.77 18.33
N ASN A 137 -35.07 -20.93 18.60
CA ASN A 137 -35.72 -21.78 17.60
C ASN A 137 -34.71 -22.43 16.62
N GLY A 138 -33.59 -22.94 17.14
CA GLY A 138 -32.59 -23.65 16.33
C GLY A 138 -31.68 -22.73 15.51
N TYR A 139 -31.55 -21.46 15.87
CA TYR A 139 -30.57 -20.52 15.34
C TYR A 139 -30.09 -19.57 16.44
N ASP A 140 -28.89 -19.02 16.27
CA ASP A 140 -28.29 -18.06 17.19
C ASP A 140 -28.42 -16.64 16.63
N ARG A 141 -28.42 -15.65 17.53
CA ARG A 141 -28.57 -14.23 17.17
C ARG A 141 -27.37 -13.43 17.59
N SER A 142 -26.83 -12.71 16.61
CA SER A 142 -25.74 -11.78 16.79
C SER A 142 -26.15 -10.35 16.45
N VAL A 143 -25.63 -9.39 17.22
CA VAL A 143 -25.59 -7.99 16.83
C VAL A 143 -24.24 -7.71 16.17
N VAL A 144 -24.25 -6.87 15.14
CA VAL A 144 -23.06 -6.52 14.36
C VAL A 144 -22.92 -4.99 14.35
N ALA A 145 -21.68 -4.51 14.44
CA ALA A 145 -21.35 -3.11 14.25
C ALA A 145 -21.81 -2.59 12.87
N ASP A 146 -21.90 -1.27 12.73
CA ASP A 146 -22.34 -0.63 11.49
C ASP A 146 -21.49 -1.05 10.28
N TYR A 147 -20.20 -1.30 10.50
CA TYR A 147 -19.24 -1.81 9.51
C TYR A 147 -18.43 -2.96 10.09
N TRP A 148 -18.24 -4.03 9.32
CA TRP A 148 -17.45 -5.21 9.65
C TRP A 148 -16.34 -5.41 8.60
N PRO A 149 -15.09 -5.03 8.92
CA PRO A 149 -13.94 -5.26 8.04
C PRO A 149 -13.78 -6.74 7.68
N GLY A 150 -13.61 -7.04 6.39
CA GLY A 150 -13.44 -8.42 5.89
C GLY A 150 -14.75 -9.15 5.59
N VAL A 151 -15.87 -8.56 6.00
CA VAL A 151 -17.23 -9.04 5.70
C VAL A 151 -17.96 -8.05 4.80
N ASP A 152 -17.95 -6.78 5.18
CA ASP A 152 -18.57 -5.73 4.39
C ASP A 152 -17.63 -5.23 3.30
N PRO A 153 -18.17 -4.83 2.13
CA PRO A 153 -17.40 -4.08 1.15
C PRO A 153 -16.78 -2.86 1.85
N LYS A 154 -15.46 -2.66 1.68
CA LYS A 154 -14.82 -1.42 2.14
C LYS A 154 -15.61 -0.25 1.55
N PRO A 155 -16.04 0.75 2.34
CA PRO A 155 -16.71 1.92 1.81
C PRO A 155 -15.84 2.52 0.70
N ALA A 156 -16.45 2.86 -0.44
CA ALA A 156 -15.74 3.54 -1.51
C ALA A 156 -15.12 4.81 -0.95
N SER A 157 -13.80 4.87 -0.93
CA SER A 157 -13.07 5.97 -0.33
C SER A 157 -13.12 7.21 -1.23
N THR A 158 -13.18 8.40 -0.63
CA THR A 158 -12.83 9.66 -1.33
C THR A 158 -11.31 9.85 -1.37
N GLU A 159 -10.55 8.78 -1.17
CA GLU A 159 -9.13 8.83 -0.85
C GLU A 159 -8.32 9.24 -2.07
N THR A 160 -7.30 10.04 -1.78
CA THR A 160 -6.37 10.55 -2.77
C THR A 160 -5.00 9.96 -2.51
N TYR A 161 -4.25 9.73 -3.59
CA TYR A 161 -2.87 9.33 -3.47
C TYR A 161 -2.08 10.42 -2.73
N PRO A 162 -1.29 10.07 -1.69
CA PRO A 162 -0.59 11.06 -0.88
C PRO A 162 0.23 12.05 -1.72
N GLY A 163 -0.02 13.34 -1.52
CA GLY A 163 0.67 14.41 -2.24
C GLY A 163 0.19 14.65 -3.68
N ALA A 164 -0.83 13.93 -4.16
CA ALA A 164 -1.38 14.17 -5.49
C ALA A 164 -2.08 15.54 -5.56
N ASN A 165 -1.82 16.26 -6.64
CA ASN A 165 -2.50 17.50 -6.95
C ASN A 165 -3.91 17.22 -7.48
N THR A 166 -4.91 17.84 -6.87
CA THR A 166 -6.33 17.68 -7.20
C THR A 166 -6.91 18.87 -7.96
N SER A 167 -6.10 19.82 -8.44
CA SER A 167 -6.63 20.99 -9.15
C SER A 167 -7.19 20.66 -10.54
N HIS A 168 -6.93 19.46 -11.08
CA HIS A 168 -7.54 18.92 -12.29
C HIS A 168 -8.63 17.89 -11.93
N TRP A 169 -9.59 18.27 -11.08
CA TRP A 169 -10.64 17.36 -10.63
C TRP A 169 -11.81 17.29 -11.60
N TYR A 170 -12.18 16.09 -12.05
CA TYR A 170 -13.24 15.89 -13.06
C TYR A 170 -14.43 15.07 -12.56
N ASN A 171 -14.41 14.60 -11.31
CA ASN A 171 -15.53 13.84 -10.73
C ASN A 171 -16.73 14.73 -10.37
N ALA A 172 -17.40 15.28 -11.39
CA ALA A 172 -18.57 16.14 -11.25
C ALA A 172 -19.45 16.11 -12.52
N GLY A 173 -20.73 16.49 -12.38
CA GLY A 173 -21.66 16.63 -13.51
C GLY A 173 -21.79 15.34 -14.33
N SER A 174 -21.77 15.47 -15.67
CA SER A 174 -21.82 14.33 -16.60
C SER A 174 -20.60 13.41 -16.51
N ASN A 175 -19.51 13.88 -15.91
CA ASN A 175 -18.29 13.10 -15.75
C ASN A 175 -18.26 12.33 -14.42
N ALA A 176 -19.23 12.53 -13.52
CA ALA A 176 -19.25 11.87 -12.21
C ALA A 176 -19.13 10.34 -12.32
N GLY A 177 -18.10 9.78 -11.68
CA GLY A 177 -17.82 8.35 -11.68
C GLY A 177 -18.78 7.54 -10.82
N VAL A 178 -18.77 6.23 -11.03
CA VAL A 178 -19.50 5.26 -10.22
C VAL A 178 -18.57 4.77 -9.12
N GLN A 179 -19.03 4.82 -7.87
CA GLN A 179 -18.27 4.30 -6.73
C GLN A 179 -18.02 2.80 -6.89
N MET A 180 -16.77 2.39 -6.67
CA MET A 180 -16.36 1.01 -6.80
C MET A 180 -15.10 0.76 -5.96
N GLN A 181 -14.99 -0.40 -5.35
CA GLN A 181 -13.75 -0.79 -4.67
C GLN A 181 -12.73 -1.23 -5.71
N VAL A 182 -11.68 -0.44 -5.92
CA VAL A 182 -10.66 -0.75 -6.91
C VAL A 182 -9.87 -2.00 -6.49
N ASN A 183 -9.65 -2.88 -7.46
CA ASN A 183 -8.84 -4.09 -7.30
C ASN A 183 -7.90 -4.33 -8.49
N THR A 184 -7.90 -3.41 -9.45
CA THR A 184 -7.16 -3.47 -10.70
C THR A 184 -6.56 -2.10 -11.01
N ILE A 185 -5.26 -2.05 -11.34
CA ILE A 185 -4.66 -0.88 -11.99
C ILE A 185 -4.53 -1.14 -13.48
N VAL A 186 -5.04 -0.22 -14.29
CA VAL A 186 -4.76 -0.14 -15.73
C VAL A 186 -3.73 0.95 -15.96
N TRP A 187 -2.54 0.54 -16.39
CA TRP A 187 -1.48 1.46 -16.78
C TRP A 187 -1.68 1.93 -18.21
N HIS A 188 -1.37 3.20 -18.45
CA HIS A 188 -1.45 3.89 -19.72
C HIS A 188 -0.20 4.74 -19.96
N SER A 189 0.03 5.12 -21.21
CA SER A 189 0.92 6.24 -21.55
C SER A 189 0.16 7.30 -22.33
N THR A 190 0.43 8.57 -22.02
CA THR A 190 -0.34 9.67 -22.60
C THR A 190 0.00 9.92 -24.06
N GLU A 191 1.16 9.43 -24.53
CA GLU A 191 1.78 9.80 -25.82
C GLU A 191 1.96 11.33 -25.96
N THR A 192 2.14 12.01 -24.82
CA THR A 192 2.37 13.46 -24.72
C THR A 192 3.59 13.79 -23.85
N LEU A 193 3.99 15.06 -23.87
CA LEU A 193 5.12 15.60 -23.09
C LEU A 193 4.70 16.28 -21.77
N ALA A 194 3.40 16.44 -21.55
CA ALA A 194 2.85 17.16 -20.40
C ALA A 194 1.45 16.64 -20.04
N LEU A 195 0.97 17.01 -18.85
CA LEU A 195 -0.37 16.70 -18.35
C LEU A 195 -1.46 17.12 -19.37
N PRO A 196 -2.21 16.18 -19.95
CA PRO A 196 -3.34 16.49 -20.82
C PRO A 196 -4.49 17.17 -20.07
N ASP A 197 -5.33 17.92 -20.78
CA ASP A 197 -6.59 18.46 -20.25
C ASP A 197 -7.73 17.41 -20.23
N TYR A 198 -7.49 16.25 -20.84
CA TYR A 198 -8.41 15.13 -20.98
C TYR A 198 -9.79 15.54 -21.52
N SER A 199 -9.84 16.49 -22.45
CA SER A 199 -11.09 17.00 -23.05
C SER A 199 -12.11 17.40 -21.99
N GLY A 200 -11.65 18.13 -20.97
CA GLY A 200 -12.49 18.57 -19.84
C GLY A 200 -12.98 17.43 -18.96
N GLY A 201 -12.24 16.32 -18.90
CA GLY A 201 -12.54 15.16 -18.07
C GLY A 201 -13.33 14.05 -18.75
N SER A 202 -13.75 14.22 -20.01
CA SER A 202 -14.55 13.23 -20.73
C SER A 202 -13.78 11.94 -21.05
N ILE A 203 -12.45 11.98 -21.03
CA ILE A 203 -11.54 10.86 -21.24
C ILE A 203 -10.46 10.75 -20.14
N ALA A 204 -10.68 11.38 -18.99
CA ALA A 204 -9.66 11.44 -17.94
C ALA A 204 -9.46 10.09 -17.23
N PRO A 205 -8.21 9.72 -16.89
CA PRO A 205 -7.89 8.57 -16.05
C PRO A 205 -8.21 8.89 -14.58
N THR A 206 -7.98 7.93 -13.67
CA THR A 206 -8.07 8.19 -12.22
C THR A 206 -6.92 9.10 -11.78
N LEU A 207 -5.69 8.81 -12.22
CA LEU A 207 -4.48 9.58 -11.92
C LEU A 207 -3.57 9.73 -13.14
N THR A 208 -2.72 10.74 -13.10
CA THR A 208 -1.63 10.97 -14.05
C THR A 208 -0.32 11.26 -13.33
N ALA A 209 0.72 10.50 -13.66
CA ALA A 209 2.07 10.71 -13.20
C ALA A 209 2.86 11.56 -14.21
N VAL A 210 3.31 12.75 -13.78
CA VAL A 210 4.00 13.72 -14.65
C VAL A 210 5.49 13.77 -14.27
N PRO A 211 6.44 13.62 -15.22
CA PRO A 211 7.86 13.65 -14.90
C PRO A 211 8.32 15.04 -14.47
N ASN A 212 8.91 15.12 -13.28
CA ASN A 212 9.67 16.28 -12.83
C ASN A 212 11.16 16.00 -12.98
N TRP A 213 11.72 16.44 -14.10
CA TRP A 213 13.11 16.18 -14.47
C TRP A 213 14.13 16.77 -13.51
N ALA A 214 13.86 17.97 -12.99
CA ALA A 214 14.78 18.65 -12.08
C ALA A 214 14.88 17.93 -10.73
N ALA A 215 13.75 17.42 -10.24
CA ALA A 215 13.68 16.70 -8.98
C ALA A 215 13.85 15.18 -9.11
N GLN A 216 13.91 14.66 -10.34
CA GLN A 216 13.95 13.22 -10.63
C GLN A 216 12.87 12.46 -9.86
N ARG A 217 11.62 12.88 -10.04
CA ARG A 217 10.44 12.26 -9.43
C ARG A 217 9.21 12.38 -10.33
N LEU A 218 8.14 11.68 -9.99
CA LEU A 218 6.82 11.85 -10.58
C LEU A 218 5.96 12.77 -9.71
N ASP A 219 5.50 13.87 -10.28
CA ASP A 219 4.46 14.71 -9.68
C ASP A 219 3.09 14.12 -10.07
N TRP A 220 2.33 13.70 -9.08
CA TRP A 220 1.06 13.01 -9.28
C TRP A 220 -0.11 13.99 -9.33
N TRP A 221 -1.01 13.77 -10.29
CA TRP A 221 -2.26 14.50 -10.46
C TRP A 221 -3.42 13.53 -10.37
N GLN A 222 -4.43 13.85 -9.57
CA GLN A 222 -5.58 12.97 -9.38
C GLN A 222 -6.86 13.66 -9.83
N HIS A 223 -7.64 12.93 -10.62
CA HIS A 223 -8.78 13.46 -11.37
C HIS A 223 -10.12 12.94 -10.83
N PHE A 224 -10.11 11.74 -10.25
CA PHE A 224 -11.24 11.07 -9.62
C PHE A 224 -10.81 10.50 -8.26
N PRO A 225 -11.73 10.29 -7.31
CA PRO A 225 -11.44 9.47 -6.13
C PRO A 225 -10.89 8.11 -6.56
N PHE A 226 -9.97 7.54 -5.78
CA PHE A 226 -9.33 6.29 -6.18
C PHE A 226 -10.35 5.16 -6.38
N ASP A 227 -11.29 5.02 -5.44
CA ASP A 227 -12.39 4.03 -5.47
C ASP A 227 -13.61 4.52 -6.28
N THR A 228 -13.37 5.11 -7.46
CA THR A 228 -14.44 5.64 -8.34
C THR A 228 -14.04 5.49 -9.82
N SER A 229 -14.99 5.10 -10.67
CA SER A 229 -14.73 4.89 -12.09
C SER A 229 -14.32 6.17 -12.81
N ALA A 230 -13.20 6.09 -13.54
CA ALA A 230 -12.71 7.13 -14.45
C ALA A 230 -13.20 6.87 -15.89
N ARG A 231 -12.54 7.45 -16.90
CA ARG A 231 -13.08 7.58 -18.27
C ARG A 231 -12.10 7.26 -19.41
N ALA A 232 -10.86 6.88 -19.12
CA ALA A 232 -9.82 6.63 -20.11
C ALA A 232 -10.01 5.33 -20.93
N LEU A 233 -10.93 4.44 -20.55
CA LEU A 233 -11.28 3.27 -21.37
C LEU A 233 -12.52 3.52 -22.21
N VAL A 234 -12.54 2.97 -23.44
CA VAL A 234 -13.77 2.76 -24.20
C VAL A 234 -14.72 1.93 -23.35
N HIS A 235 -15.94 2.43 -23.15
CA HIS A 235 -16.88 1.93 -22.17
C HIS A 235 -18.26 1.71 -22.78
N ASP A 236 -18.50 0.49 -23.27
CA ASP A 236 -19.81 0.07 -23.74
C ASP A 236 -20.60 -0.60 -22.62
N LYS A 237 -21.61 0.11 -22.09
CA LYS A 237 -22.50 -0.42 -21.03
C LYS A 237 -23.45 -1.51 -21.53
N THR A 238 -23.64 -1.65 -22.84
CA THR A 238 -24.44 -2.74 -23.42
C THR A 238 -23.67 -4.05 -23.44
N GLN A 239 -22.35 -3.98 -23.25
CA GLN A 239 -21.45 -5.11 -23.08
C GLN A 239 -21.02 -5.21 -21.60
N ILE A 240 -19.75 -4.96 -21.27
CA ILE A 240 -19.25 -5.17 -19.89
C ILE A 240 -19.05 -3.90 -19.09
N GLY A 241 -18.99 -2.74 -19.73
CA GLY A 241 -18.71 -1.48 -19.06
C GLY A 241 -17.33 -1.46 -18.40
N THR A 242 -16.26 -1.53 -19.20
CA THR A 242 -14.84 -1.61 -18.78
C THR A 242 -14.46 -0.68 -17.61
N ASN A 243 -14.75 0.63 -17.69
CA ASN A 243 -14.45 1.61 -16.62
C ASN A 243 -15.06 1.29 -15.24
N THR A 244 -16.17 0.56 -15.17
CA THR A 244 -16.90 0.32 -13.91
C THR A 244 -16.59 -1.03 -13.27
N LEU A 245 -15.68 -1.80 -13.86
CA LEU A 245 -15.26 -3.10 -13.33
C LEU A 245 -14.03 -2.97 -12.42
N LYS A 246 -14.16 -2.13 -11.39
CA LYS A 246 -13.21 -2.02 -10.26
C LYS A 246 -11.76 -1.67 -10.67
N CYS A 247 -11.57 -0.88 -11.72
CA CYS A 247 -10.26 -0.45 -12.18
C CYS A 247 -9.95 1.03 -11.88
N ALA A 248 -8.79 1.30 -11.31
CA ALA A 248 -8.19 2.64 -11.39
C ALA A 248 -7.35 2.73 -12.67
N GLN A 249 -7.47 3.84 -13.38
CA GLN A 249 -6.72 4.11 -14.60
C GLN A 249 -5.59 5.08 -14.28
N VAL A 250 -4.36 4.74 -14.68
CA VAL A 250 -3.16 5.51 -14.36
C VAL A 250 -2.40 5.83 -15.63
N GLU A 251 -2.36 7.11 -15.98
CA GLU A 251 -1.56 7.63 -17.07
C GLU A 251 -0.14 7.95 -16.61
N VAL A 252 0.86 7.61 -17.42
CA VAL A 252 2.23 8.09 -17.25
C VAL A 252 2.56 9.00 -18.43
N VAL A 253 2.93 10.25 -18.14
CA VAL A 253 3.29 11.21 -19.19
C VAL A 253 4.58 10.79 -19.86
N GLY A 254 4.49 10.46 -21.15
CA GLY A 254 5.57 9.93 -21.96
C GLY A 254 5.02 9.16 -23.16
N THR A 255 5.87 8.33 -23.77
CA THR A 255 5.54 7.59 -24.99
C THR A 255 5.91 6.11 -24.84
N CYS A 256 5.08 5.22 -25.36
CA CYS A 256 5.45 3.81 -25.58
C CYS A 256 5.86 3.53 -27.02
N ASP A 257 5.55 4.45 -27.95
CA ASP A 257 5.90 4.34 -29.36
C ASP A 257 7.40 4.59 -29.62
N PRO A 258 8.16 3.62 -30.16
CA PRO A 258 9.57 3.80 -30.49
C PRO A 258 9.81 4.88 -31.56
N ALA A 259 8.87 5.12 -32.47
CA ALA A 259 9.02 6.16 -33.49
C ALA A 259 8.95 7.56 -32.85
N THR A 260 7.97 7.78 -31.98
CA THR A 260 7.84 9.01 -31.19
C THR A 260 9.04 9.21 -30.26
N HIS A 261 9.48 8.17 -29.54
CA HIS A 261 10.70 8.20 -28.74
C HIS A 261 11.93 8.63 -29.54
N ALA A 262 12.15 8.04 -30.73
CA ALA A 262 13.26 8.39 -31.59
C ALA A 262 13.20 9.85 -32.07
N ALA A 263 12.00 10.34 -32.41
CA ALA A 263 11.79 11.72 -32.85
C ALA A 263 12.06 12.73 -31.73
N TRP A 264 11.56 12.49 -30.51
CA TRP A 264 11.80 13.35 -29.36
C TRP A 264 13.26 13.33 -28.91
N THR A 265 13.90 12.15 -28.90
CA THR A 265 15.33 12.01 -28.61
C THR A 265 16.18 12.80 -29.62
N LYS A 266 15.91 12.64 -30.91
CA LYS A 266 16.60 13.40 -31.98
C LYS A 266 16.42 14.91 -31.81
N SER A 267 15.29 15.33 -31.25
CA SER A 267 14.96 16.74 -30.99
C SER A 267 15.49 17.25 -29.64
N GLY A 268 16.19 16.41 -28.86
CA GLY A 268 16.72 16.79 -27.56
C GLY A 268 15.66 17.04 -26.48
N ILE A 269 14.45 16.51 -26.66
CA ILE A 269 13.33 16.70 -25.73
C ILE A 269 13.43 15.62 -24.64
N ALA A 270 13.46 16.03 -23.37
CA ALA A 270 13.38 15.09 -22.25
C ALA A 270 11.96 14.50 -22.15
N HIS A 271 11.87 13.17 -22.09
CA HIS A 271 10.61 12.43 -22.04
C HIS A 271 10.82 11.05 -21.42
N LEU A 272 9.76 10.46 -20.87
CA LEU A 272 9.77 9.07 -20.43
C LEU A 272 9.46 8.16 -21.63
N TYR A 273 10.26 7.11 -21.80
CA TYR A 273 9.99 6.02 -22.73
C TYR A 273 9.56 4.79 -21.94
N MET A 274 8.30 4.36 -22.11
CA MET A 274 7.71 3.34 -21.24
C MET A 274 8.51 2.03 -21.16
N PRO A 275 9.10 1.50 -22.24
CA PRO A 275 9.93 0.29 -22.17
C PRO A 275 11.27 0.45 -21.44
N ASP A 276 11.76 1.68 -21.29
CA ASP A 276 13.07 1.98 -20.69
C ASP A 276 12.96 3.18 -19.74
N LEU A 277 12.25 2.96 -18.63
CA LEU A 277 12.03 3.98 -17.61
C LEU A 277 13.28 4.15 -16.72
N PRO A 278 13.67 5.39 -16.37
CA PRO A 278 14.76 5.62 -15.43
C PRO A 278 14.40 5.15 -14.02
N ASP A 279 15.41 4.77 -13.22
CA ASP A 279 15.25 4.23 -11.86
C ASP A 279 14.35 5.08 -10.96
N TRP A 280 14.45 6.40 -11.07
CA TRP A 280 13.64 7.31 -10.25
C TRP A 280 12.15 7.26 -10.60
N ALA A 281 11.80 7.01 -11.86
CA ALA A 281 10.41 6.85 -12.27
C ALA A 281 9.89 5.48 -11.81
N LEU A 282 10.69 4.43 -11.95
CA LEU A 282 10.36 3.08 -11.46
C LEU A 282 10.11 3.07 -9.95
N ARG A 283 10.97 3.76 -9.17
CA ARG A 283 10.79 3.94 -7.72
C ARG A 283 9.44 4.56 -7.37
N ASP A 284 9.06 5.63 -8.06
CA ASP A 284 7.83 6.36 -7.73
C ASP A 284 6.56 5.61 -8.21
N LEU A 285 6.64 4.90 -9.34
CA LEU A 285 5.57 3.99 -9.79
C LEU A 285 5.43 2.80 -8.84
N HIS A 286 6.53 2.28 -8.31
CA HIS A 286 6.51 1.23 -7.29
C HIS A 286 5.86 1.72 -6.00
N ALA A 287 6.21 2.93 -5.53
CA ALA A 287 5.60 3.53 -4.36
C ALA A 287 4.07 3.66 -4.52
N PHE A 288 3.61 4.08 -5.69
CA PHE A 288 2.18 4.10 -6.01
C PHE A 288 1.55 2.69 -6.00
N ALA A 289 2.18 1.70 -6.64
CA ALA A 289 1.68 0.33 -6.66
C ALA A 289 1.58 -0.26 -5.25
N ARG A 290 2.58 -0.02 -4.40
CA ARG A 290 2.60 -0.39 -2.98
C ARG A 290 1.49 0.30 -2.20
N TRP A 291 1.28 1.60 -2.38
CA TRP A 291 0.17 2.31 -1.74
C TRP A 291 -1.19 1.74 -2.18
N ALA A 292 -1.40 1.50 -3.47
CA ALA A 292 -2.64 0.90 -3.97
C ALA A 292 -2.87 -0.51 -3.37
N HIS A 293 -1.80 -1.26 -3.13
CA HIS A 293 -1.87 -2.54 -2.41
C HIS A 293 -2.20 -2.37 -0.93
N ASP A 294 -1.40 -1.59 -0.21
CA ASP A 294 -1.46 -1.47 1.24
C ASP A 294 -2.74 -0.75 1.71
N VAL A 295 -3.24 0.20 0.92
CA VAL A 295 -4.44 1.00 1.25
C VAL A 295 -5.70 0.44 0.61
N HIS A 296 -5.63 -0.01 -0.66
CA HIS A 296 -6.81 -0.40 -1.44
C HIS A 296 -6.84 -1.89 -1.82
N ALA A 297 -5.93 -2.71 -1.28
CA ALA A 297 -5.92 -4.15 -1.49
C ALA A 297 -5.74 -4.59 -2.94
N VAL A 298 -5.16 -3.74 -3.80
CA VAL A 298 -4.85 -4.15 -5.18
C VAL A 298 -3.70 -5.16 -5.16
N PRO A 299 -3.84 -6.36 -5.75
CA PRO A 299 -2.75 -7.34 -5.75
C PRO A 299 -1.50 -6.84 -6.48
N LEU A 300 -0.31 -7.01 -5.89
CA LEU A 300 0.99 -6.73 -6.51
C LEU A 300 1.39 -7.82 -7.53
N THR A 301 0.50 -8.13 -8.45
CA THR A 301 0.69 -9.16 -9.46
C THR A 301 0.20 -8.66 -10.81
N SER A 302 0.94 -9.00 -11.86
CA SER A 302 0.44 -8.91 -13.23
C SER A 302 0.32 -10.32 -13.80
N GLY A 303 1.42 -11.06 -14.01
CA GLY A 303 1.36 -12.38 -14.64
C GLY A 303 0.94 -12.37 -16.12
N LEU A 304 0.69 -11.19 -16.69
CA LEU A 304 0.36 -10.99 -18.10
C LEU A 304 1.62 -10.82 -18.94
N ARG A 305 1.50 -11.10 -20.23
CA ARG A 305 2.54 -10.82 -21.23
C ARG A 305 2.35 -9.42 -21.81
N TRP A 306 3.36 -8.57 -21.68
CA TRP A 306 3.37 -7.20 -22.17
C TRP A 306 4.09 -7.14 -23.51
N LEU A 307 3.39 -6.66 -24.56
CA LEU A 307 3.94 -6.59 -25.91
C LEU A 307 4.50 -5.20 -26.20
N PRO A 308 5.59 -5.08 -27.00
CA PRO A 308 6.09 -3.80 -27.46
C PRO A 308 5.12 -3.15 -28.45
N TYR A 309 5.05 -1.82 -28.45
CA TYR A 309 4.34 -1.10 -29.51
C TYR A 309 5.12 -1.21 -30.83
N PRO A 310 4.47 -1.42 -32.00
CA PRO A 310 3.02 -1.45 -32.23
C PRO A 310 2.37 -2.84 -32.12
N GLN A 311 3.10 -3.90 -31.73
CA GLN A 311 2.52 -5.25 -31.61
C GLN A 311 1.43 -5.34 -30.53
N SER A 312 1.47 -4.45 -29.54
CA SER A 312 0.44 -4.30 -28.52
C SER A 312 -0.85 -3.64 -29.01
N TYR A 313 -0.86 -3.00 -30.18
CA TYR A 313 -2.03 -2.28 -30.70
C TYR A 313 -3.03 -3.23 -31.40
N GLY A 314 -4.31 -2.89 -31.33
CA GLY A 314 -5.40 -3.60 -31.99
C GLY A 314 -5.56 -5.05 -31.52
N ALA A 315 -5.66 -5.96 -32.48
CA ALA A 315 -5.72 -7.40 -32.25
C ALA A 315 -4.31 -7.94 -31.95
N ASN A 316 -3.99 -8.07 -30.67
CA ASN A 316 -2.62 -8.29 -30.17
C ASN A 316 -2.40 -9.67 -29.51
N GLY A 317 -3.44 -10.48 -29.34
CA GLY A 317 -3.36 -11.82 -28.73
C GLY A 317 -3.02 -11.85 -27.24
N VAL A 318 -3.02 -10.70 -26.55
CA VAL A 318 -2.89 -10.59 -25.07
C VAL A 318 -4.09 -9.89 -24.42
N ARG A 319 -5.00 -9.34 -25.24
CA ARG A 319 -6.27 -8.76 -24.80
C ARG A 319 -7.16 -9.83 -24.15
N MET A 320 -7.63 -9.53 -22.95
CA MET A 320 -8.59 -10.35 -22.22
C MET A 320 -9.94 -10.36 -22.94
N ASP A 321 -10.71 -11.42 -22.73
CA ASP A 321 -12.14 -11.42 -23.00
C ASP A 321 -12.93 -10.86 -21.81
N THR A 322 -14.24 -10.75 -21.98
CA THR A 322 -15.20 -10.32 -20.96
C THR A 322 -15.09 -11.08 -19.63
N ALA A 323 -14.95 -12.41 -19.70
CA ALA A 323 -14.94 -13.26 -18.51
C ALA A 323 -13.62 -13.10 -17.74
N ALA A 324 -12.50 -13.09 -18.47
CA ALA A 324 -11.18 -12.83 -17.92
C ALA A 324 -11.11 -11.44 -17.26
N TRP A 325 -11.62 -10.39 -17.92
CA TRP A 325 -11.64 -9.04 -17.35
C TRP A 325 -12.48 -8.94 -16.07
N SER A 326 -13.67 -9.54 -16.06
CA SER A 326 -14.54 -9.53 -14.87
C SER A 326 -13.91 -10.23 -13.65
N ALA A 327 -13.14 -11.29 -13.91
CA ALA A 327 -12.40 -12.04 -12.89
C ALA A 327 -11.05 -11.40 -12.52
N TRP A 328 -10.53 -10.50 -13.35
CA TRP A 328 -9.16 -9.98 -13.25
C TRP A 328 -8.93 -9.16 -11.98
N ARG A 329 -7.74 -9.32 -11.38
CA ARG A 329 -7.26 -8.53 -10.24
C ARG A 329 -5.77 -8.27 -10.43
N GLY A 330 -5.29 -7.11 -9.98
CA GLY A 330 -3.87 -6.72 -10.04
C GLY A 330 -3.57 -5.71 -11.15
N HIS A 331 -2.40 -5.79 -11.78
CA HIS A 331 -1.93 -4.77 -12.72
C HIS A 331 -1.93 -5.26 -14.16
N CYS A 332 -2.54 -4.47 -15.05
CA CYS A 332 -2.52 -4.68 -16.49
C CYS A 332 -2.32 -3.35 -17.22
N GLY A 333 -2.13 -3.40 -18.53
CA GLY A 333 -2.06 -2.21 -19.40
C GLY A 333 -3.30 -2.09 -20.29
N HIS A 334 -3.50 -0.94 -20.92
CA HIS A 334 -4.61 -0.70 -21.87
C HIS A 334 -4.68 -1.77 -22.98
N GLN A 335 -3.52 -2.26 -23.43
CA GLN A 335 -3.40 -3.38 -24.39
C GLN A 335 -4.12 -4.68 -23.96
N HIS A 336 -4.39 -4.88 -22.67
CA HIS A 336 -5.02 -6.09 -22.14
C HIS A 336 -6.54 -5.95 -21.97
N VAL A 337 -7.07 -4.73 -21.96
CA VAL A 337 -8.48 -4.48 -21.64
C VAL A 337 -9.38 -4.83 -22.86
N PRO A 338 -10.47 -5.60 -22.69
CA PRO A 338 -11.41 -5.88 -23.78
C PRO A 338 -12.08 -4.61 -24.32
N GLU A 339 -12.75 -4.70 -25.48
CA GLU A 339 -13.48 -3.59 -26.16
C GLU A 339 -12.62 -2.40 -26.61
N ASN A 340 -11.37 -2.36 -26.20
CA ASN A 340 -10.41 -1.32 -26.55
C ASN A 340 -9.46 -1.86 -27.63
N ASP A 341 -8.85 -0.97 -28.41
CA ASP A 341 -7.86 -1.30 -29.44
C ASP A 341 -6.49 -0.66 -29.17
N HIS A 342 -6.36 0.09 -28.08
CA HIS A 342 -5.13 0.77 -27.73
C HIS A 342 -4.03 -0.21 -27.31
N GLY A 343 -2.77 0.18 -27.50
CA GLY A 343 -1.58 -0.64 -27.29
C GLY A 343 -0.62 -0.11 -26.22
N ASP A 344 -0.91 1.02 -25.62
CA ASP A 344 -0.18 1.56 -24.49
C ASP A 344 -0.35 0.65 -23.25
N PRO A 345 0.61 0.70 -22.31
CA PRO A 345 1.89 1.41 -22.33
C PRO A 345 3.01 0.63 -23.03
N GLY A 346 2.67 -0.26 -23.98
CA GLY A 346 3.64 -1.08 -24.70
C GLY A 346 4.37 -2.09 -23.80
N ALA A 347 5.67 -2.30 -24.05
CA ALA A 347 6.51 -3.25 -23.30
C ALA A 347 6.90 -2.69 -21.93
N PHE A 348 5.91 -2.33 -21.12
CA PHE A 348 6.08 -1.68 -19.83
C PHE A 348 6.77 -2.62 -18.82
N PRO A 349 7.74 -2.12 -18.03
CA PRO A 349 8.56 -2.93 -17.13
C PRO A 349 7.80 -3.25 -15.84
N ILE A 350 6.62 -3.88 -15.96
CA ILE A 350 5.71 -4.10 -14.82
C ILE A 350 6.37 -4.88 -13.68
N LEU A 351 7.25 -5.82 -13.98
CA LEU A 351 7.95 -6.58 -12.94
C LEU A 351 8.82 -5.68 -12.09
N ALA A 352 9.52 -4.71 -12.70
CA ALA A 352 10.31 -3.74 -11.95
C ALA A 352 9.43 -2.75 -11.15
N VAL A 353 8.19 -2.50 -11.59
CA VAL A 353 7.22 -1.68 -10.83
C VAL A 353 6.63 -2.46 -9.65
N LEU A 354 6.33 -3.75 -9.79
CA LEU A 354 5.68 -4.55 -8.75
C LEU A 354 6.66 -5.16 -7.75
N ASP A 355 7.79 -5.62 -8.24
CA ASP A 355 8.86 -6.26 -7.48
C ASP A 355 10.20 -5.75 -8.03
N PRO A 356 10.60 -4.51 -7.66
CA PRO A 356 11.82 -3.92 -8.16
C PRO A 356 12.98 -4.86 -7.83
N LYS A 357 13.76 -5.26 -8.86
CA LYS A 357 15.13 -5.72 -8.61
C LYS A 357 15.76 -4.70 -7.65
N PRO A 358 16.53 -5.13 -6.64
CA PRO A 358 17.25 -4.17 -5.82
C PRO A 358 18.13 -3.34 -6.75
N ALA A 359 17.70 -2.11 -7.05
CA ALA A 359 18.61 -1.03 -7.33
C ALA A 359 19.61 -0.99 -6.15
N PRO A 360 20.86 -0.54 -6.33
CA PRO A 360 21.69 -0.21 -5.17
C PRO A 360 20.83 0.60 -4.20
N SER A 361 20.57 0.01 -3.04
CA SER A 361 19.45 0.38 -2.19
C SER A 361 19.54 1.85 -1.79
N ALA A 362 18.54 2.64 -2.15
CA ALA A 362 18.09 3.72 -1.29
C ALA A 362 17.17 3.07 -0.23
N PRO A 363 17.55 3.00 1.06
CA PRO A 363 16.69 2.37 2.06
C PRO A 363 15.57 3.33 2.47
N SER A 364 14.37 2.79 2.63
CA SER A 364 13.25 3.43 3.34
C SER A 364 13.02 2.72 4.67
N TYR A 365 12.86 3.49 5.74
CA TYR A 365 12.16 3.08 6.96
C TYR A 365 11.39 4.29 7.50
N LEU A 366 10.16 4.06 7.95
CA LEU A 366 9.34 5.00 8.72
C LEU A 366 9.84 5.05 10.18
N VAL A 367 10.12 6.23 10.73
CA VAL A 367 10.16 6.47 12.19
C VAL A 367 9.56 7.84 12.48
N THR A 368 8.68 7.89 13.47
CA THR A 368 8.03 9.09 14.01
C THR A 368 8.92 9.77 15.07
N GLU A 369 8.82 11.09 15.14
CA GLU A 369 9.50 12.05 16.05
C GLU A 369 11.04 12.16 16.07
N ASP A 370 11.80 11.30 15.41
CA ASP A 370 13.23 11.55 15.14
C ASP A 370 13.41 11.94 13.67
N ASP A 371 13.22 13.22 13.37
CA ASP A 371 13.73 13.82 12.13
C ASP A 371 15.23 13.47 12.06
N ASP A 372 15.67 12.73 11.04
CA ASP A 372 16.92 12.93 10.29
C ASP A 372 17.51 11.69 9.58
N MET A 373 18.15 11.97 8.44
CA MET A 373 19.03 11.18 7.56
C MET A 373 19.28 9.69 7.88
N THR A 374 19.20 8.85 6.83
CA THR A 374 19.59 7.43 6.83
C THR A 374 20.93 7.20 7.54
N PRO A 375 20.97 6.40 8.64
CA PRO A 375 22.22 6.05 9.28
C PRO A 375 23.16 5.30 8.33
N PHE A 376 24.46 5.60 8.38
CA PHE A 376 25.47 4.97 7.55
C PHE A 376 26.62 4.42 8.40
N ALA A 377 27.25 3.33 7.91
CA ALA A 377 28.35 2.70 8.61
C ALA A 377 29.68 3.42 8.30
N ILE A 378 30.47 3.67 9.35
CA ILE A 378 31.85 4.11 9.23
C ILE A 378 32.75 2.93 9.63
N PRO A 379 33.52 2.35 8.70
CA PRO A 379 34.43 1.26 9.03
C PRO A 379 35.60 1.75 9.91
N PRO A 380 36.16 0.90 10.77
CA PRO A 380 37.31 1.25 11.58
C PRO A 380 38.53 1.57 10.71
N SER A 381 39.36 2.49 11.16
CA SER A 381 40.64 2.90 10.58
C SER A 381 40.57 3.46 9.16
N VAL A 382 39.40 3.97 8.74
CA VAL A 382 39.21 4.65 7.46
C VAL A 382 38.80 6.10 7.70
N ASP A 383 39.33 7.02 6.90
CA ASP A 383 38.86 8.40 6.85
C ASP A 383 37.57 8.44 6.02
N MET A 384 36.47 8.87 6.64
CA MET A 384 35.18 9.04 5.96
C MET A 384 34.74 10.49 6.00
N ASP A 385 34.54 11.09 4.83
CA ASP A 385 34.09 12.48 4.68
C ASP A 385 32.56 12.53 4.62
N ILE A 386 31.97 13.14 5.64
CA ILE A 386 30.53 13.32 5.80
C ILE A 386 30.17 14.73 5.31
N PRO A 387 29.35 14.87 4.25
CA PRO A 387 28.88 16.18 3.81
C PRO A 387 27.88 16.77 4.81
N VAL A 388 27.92 18.09 5.02
CA VAL A 388 27.00 18.80 5.93
C VAL A 388 25.84 19.46 5.17
N GLU A 389 26.05 19.87 3.91
CA GLU A 389 24.98 20.32 2.99
C GLU A 389 25.38 20.01 1.52
N PRO A 390 24.52 19.33 0.74
CA PRO A 390 23.56 18.40 1.30
C PRO A 390 23.56 17.06 0.58
N ALA A 391 23.47 16.04 1.42
CA ALA A 391 22.67 14.90 1.07
C ALA A 391 21.20 15.36 1.00
N GLY A 392 20.71 15.70 -0.20
CA GLY A 392 19.28 15.81 -0.48
C GLY A 392 18.69 17.14 -0.99
N THR A 393 19.38 18.28 -0.96
CA THR A 393 18.78 19.57 -1.38
C THR A 393 19.67 20.35 -2.35
N ALA A 394 19.36 20.38 -3.64
CA ALA A 394 20.20 21.09 -4.63
C ALA A 394 20.27 22.63 -4.46
N GLN A 395 19.61 23.22 -3.44
CA GLN A 395 19.64 24.66 -3.17
C GLN A 395 19.63 24.96 -1.67
N ALA A 396 20.47 25.91 -1.25
CA ALA A 396 20.41 26.48 0.10
C ALA A 396 19.07 27.21 0.31
N PRO A 397 18.40 27.08 1.48
CA PRO A 397 17.21 27.86 1.78
C PRO A 397 17.54 29.35 1.79
N GLN A 398 16.67 30.19 1.21
CA GLN A 398 16.82 31.64 1.37
C GLN A 398 16.62 32.02 2.85
N GLY A 399 17.68 32.50 3.50
CA GLY A 399 17.60 33.28 4.76
C GLY A 399 18.10 32.61 6.05
N GLY A 400 18.62 31.37 6.05
CA GLY A 400 19.18 30.71 7.24
C GLY A 400 20.69 30.48 7.18
N ALA A 401 21.41 30.58 8.31
CA ALA A 401 22.84 30.23 8.38
C ALA A 401 23.05 28.70 8.18
N ARG A 402 24.01 28.31 7.31
CA ARG A 402 24.13 26.95 6.72
C ARG A 402 24.19 25.78 7.71
N ASN A 403 24.64 25.99 8.95
CA ASN A 403 24.96 24.90 9.89
C ASN A 403 24.20 24.98 11.21
N ALA A 404 23.31 25.96 11.35
CA ALA A 404 22.67 26.22 12.62
C ALA A 404 21.64 25.14 12.96
N GLY A 405 21.89 24.41 14.05
CA GLY A 405 21.05 23.31 14.52
C GLY A 405 21.43 21.94 13.95
N VAL A 406 22.53 21.83 13.20
CA VAL A 406 23.03 20.55 12.66
C VAL A 406 23.97 19.86 13.66
N TRP A 407 23.79 18.55 13.85
CA TRP A 407 24.59 17.66 14.69
C TRP A 407 24.97 16.39 13.92
N ILE A 408 26.09 15.76 14.28
CA ILE A 408 26.47 14.44 13.79
C ILE A 408 26.44 13.47 14.98
N GLY A 409 25.62 12.43 14.89
CA GLY A 409 25.59 11.34 15.87
C GLY A 409 26.49 10.19 15.44
N LEU A 410 27.31 9.68 16.35
CA LEU A 410 28.28 8.60 16.13
C LEU A 410 28.14 7.55 17.24
N ALA A 411 27.62 6.37 16.90
CA ALA A 411 27.39 5.27 17.84
C ALA A 411 28.41 4.14 17.61
N PRO A 412 29.31 3.84 18.57
CA PRO A 412 30.29 2.77 18.42
C PRO A 412 29.63 1.40 18.47
N GLN A 413 30.11 0.48 17.63
CA GLN A 413 29.57 -0.86 17.51
C GLN A 413 30.53 -1.88 18.12
N GLY A 414 30.03 -2.64 19.10
CA GLY A 414 30.72 -3.80 19.69
C GLY A 414 31.82 -3.48 20.73
N ALA A 415 32.47 -2.33 20.67
CA ALA A 415 33.48 -1.91 21.66
C ALA A 415 33.63 -0.39 21.74
N ASP A 416 34.13 0.09 22.88
CA ASP A 416 34.53 1.49 23.04
C ASP A 416 35.74 1.82 22.16
N GLY A 417 35.82 3.04 21.66
CA GLY A 417 36.91 3.42 20.75
C GLY A 417 37.14 4.91 20.62
N LYS A 418 38.34 5.27 20.15
CA LYS A 418 38.69 6.65 19.80
C LYS A 418 38.16 7.02 18.43
N VAL A 419 37.64 8.23 18.33
CA VAL A 419 37.11 8.82 17.10
C VAL A 419 37.80 10.16 16.86
N SER A 420 38.53 10.29 15.76
CA SER A 420 39.16 11.54 15.33
C SER A 420 38.23 12.26 14.35
N VAL A 421 38.00 13.55 14.58
CA VAL A 421 37.08 14.40 13.83
C VAL A 421 37.84 15.60 13.26
N THR A 422 37.67 15.89 11.98
CA THR A 422 38.27 17.04 11.31
C THR A 422 37.23 17.80 10.51
N TYR A 423 37.14 19.12 10.66
CA TYR A 423 36.22 19.94 9.89
C TYR A 423 36.88 20.48 8.63
N HIS A 424 36.13 20.53 7.53
CA HIS A 424 36.49 21.24 6.32
C HIS A 424 35.78 22.60 6.32
N GLN A 425 36.55 23.67 6.16
CA GLN A 425 36.04 25.04 6.15
C GLN A 425 36.85 25.86 5.13
N GLY A 426 36.18 26.61 4.26
CA GLY A 426 36.85 27.51 3.30
C GLY A 426 37.85 26.80 2.36
N GLY A 427 37.58 25.54 1.99
CA GLY A 427 38.44 24.76 1.09
C GLY A 427 39.66 24.10 1.75
N LYS A 428 39.74 24.09 3.08
CA LYS A 428 40.85 23.49 3.83
C LYS A 428 40.35 22.63 4.99
N TRP A 429 41.09 21.56 5.30
CA TRP A 429 40.89 20.76 6.49
C TRP A 429 41.56 21.40 7.71
N ALA A 430 40.84 21.48 8.82
CA ALA A 430 41.37 21.91 10.12
C ALA A 430 42.28 20.83 10.73
N LYS A 431 42.78 21.09 11.95
CA LYS A 431 43.50 20.06 12.72
C LYS A 431 42.51 19.03 13.29
N PRO A 432 42.80 17.72 13.24
CA PRO A 432 41.95 16.70 13.86
C PRO A 432 41.83 16.88 15.37
N THR A 433 40.63 16.58 15.89
CA THR A 433 40.32 16.54 17.32
C THR A 433 39.87 15.13 17.69
N ASP A 434 40.46 14.55 18.74
CA ASP A 434 40.13 13.20 19.19
C ASP A 434 39.03 13.20 20.26
N HIS A 435 38.08 12.28 20.11
CA HIS A 435 36.98 12.02 21.02
C HIS A 435 36.98 10.54 21.44
N THR A 436 36.31 10.25 22.56
CA THR A 436 36.04 8.86 22.97
C THR A 436 34.56 8.56 22.76
N ALA A 437 34.26 7.45 22.10
CA ALA A 437 32.90 6.94 21.94
C ALA A 437 32.79 5.63 22.72
N THR A 438 31.77 5.52 23.57
CA THR A 438 31.53 4.33 24.41
C THR A 438 30.19 3.69 24.10
N VAL A 439 30.13 2.35 24.07
CA VAL A 439 28.90 1.59 23.82
C VAL A 439 27.85 1.88 24.90
N ALA A 440 28.27 1.93 26.18
CA ALA A 440 27.38 2.24 27.30
C ALA A 440 26.79 3.66 27.23
N GLY A 441 27.49 4.60 26.60
CA GLY A 441 27.04 5.98 26.40
C GLY A 441 26.09 6.16 25.20
N GLY A 442 25.83 5.09 24.43
CA GLY A 442 24.94 5.09 23.28
C GLY A 442 25.51 5.79 22.05
N LYS A 443 25.70 7.12 22.11
CA LYS A 443 26.18 7.92 20.97
C LYS A 443 27.01 9.14 21.40
N LEU A 444 28.08 9.40 20.65
CA LEU A 444 28.80 10.67 20.65
C LEU A 444 28.06 11.64 19.72
N VAL A 445 27.69 12.82 20.23
CA VAL A 445 27.00 13.86 19.45
C VAL A 445 27.95 15.03 19.21
N LEU A 446 28.13 15.41 17.95
CA LEU A 446 28.99 16.51 17.52
C LEU A 446 28.14 17.66 17.01
N ALA A 447 28.11 18.77 17.72
CA ALA A 447 27.45 20.00 17.24
C ALA A 447 28.33 20.70 16.20
N LEU A 448 27.73 21.18 15.09
CA LEU A 448 28.47 21.95 14.10
C LEU A 448 28.45 23.46 14.41
N PRO A 449 29.49 24.22 14.04
CA PRO A 449 29.50 25.68 14.18
C PRO A 449 28.32 26.31 13.44
N THR A 450 27.53 27.16 14.10
CA THR A 450 26.28 27.72 13.57
C THR A 450 26.47 28.78 12.49
N ASP A 451 27.71 29.22 12.26
CA ASP A 451 28.08 30.29 11.32
C ASP A 451 28.05 29.85 9.84
N GLY A 452 27.82 28.57 9.58
CA GLY A 452 27.71 28.03 8.23
C GLY A 452 29.05 27.80 7.52
N SER A 453 30.15 27.81 8.27
CA SER A 453 31.50 27.73 7.72
C SER A 453 31.94 26.32 7.32
N VAL A 454 31.37 25.27 7.93
CA VAL A 454 31.72 23.86 7.71
C VAL A 454 30.87 23.27 6.59
N ASP A 455 31.52 22.73 5.55
CA ASP A 455 30.86 22.03 4.45
C ASP A 455 31.02 20.50 4.52
N LYS A 456 32.10 20.00 5.14
CA LYS A 456 32.33 18.55 5.36
C LYS A 456 32.96 18.26 6.72
N VAL A 457 32.72 17.07 7.23
CA VAL A 457 33.35 16.54 8.44
C VAL A 457 33.99 15.21 8.13
N ARG A 458 35.31 15.10 8.33
CA ARG A 458 36.04 13.84 8.24
C ARG A 458 36.01 13.14 9.59
N VAL A 459 35.61 11.88 9.59
CA VAL A 459 35.60 11.01 10.77
C VAL A 459 36.52 9.82 10.52
N ARG A 460 37.41 9.53 11.48
CA ARG A 460 38.22 8.30 11.51
C ARG A 460 38.07 7.67 12.88
N SER A 461 37.66 6.41 12.94
CA SER A 461 37.43 5.71 14.22
C SER A 461 38.32 4.49 14.37
N ALA A 462 38.74 4.15 15.58
CA ALA A 462 39.42 2.88 15.85
C ALA A 462 38.48 1.67 15.86
N VAL A 463 37.17 1.91 16.00
CA VAL A 463 36.09 0.90 16.04
C VAL A 463 35.03 1.19 14.99
N PRO A 464 34.26 0.20 14.51
CA PRO A 464 33.15 0.48 13.61
C PRO A 464 32.12 1.42 14.27
N LEU A 465 31.60 2.38 13.51
CA LEU A 465 30.54 3.28 13.98
C LEU A 465 29.29 3.15 13.10
N LEU A 466 28.13 3.37 13.72
CA LEU A 466 26.91 3.76 13.03
C LEU A 466 26.74 5.27 13.19
N ALA A 467 26.67 6.01 12.08
CA ALA A 467 26.66 7.46 12.06
C ALA A 467 25.39 8.02 11.43
N TYR A 468 24.97 9.22 11.83
CA TYR A 468 23.87 9.97 11.21
C TYR A 468 24.09 11.48 11.37
N VAL A 469 23.47 12.31 10.53
CA VAL A 469 23.53 13.79 10.58
C VAL A 469 22.12 14.30 10.83
N THR A 470 21.92 15.23 11.77
CA THR A 470 20.60 15.69 12.24
C THR A 470 20.48 17.21 12.39
N GLY A 471 19.33 17.83 12.07
CA GLY A 471 19.01 19.27 12.07
C GLY A 471 18.70 19.77 10.65
N ARG A 472 17.61 20.49 10.31
CA ARG A 472 16.88 21.60 10.95
C ARG A 472 15.42 21.60 10.43
N LYS A 473 14.43 21.84 11.31
CA LYS A 473 13.00 22.04 10.95
C LYS A 473 12.84 23.14 9.90
N VAL A 474 12.30 22.79 8.73
CA VAL A 474 11.75 23.75 7.78
C VAL A 474 10.25 23.83 8.08
N ALA A 475 9.80 25.01 8.53
CA ALA A 475 8.38 25.29 8.76
C ALA A 475 7.59 25.31 7.46
#